data_AF-A0A1F3T5P8-F1
#
_entry.id   AF-A0A1F3T5P8-F1
#
_cell.length_a   1.000
_cell.length_b   1.000
_cell.length_c   1.000
_cell.angle_alpha   90.00
_cell.angle_beta   90.00
_cell.angle_gamma   90.00
#
_symmetry.space_group_name_H-M   'P 1'
#
loop_
_entity.id
_entity.type
_entity.pdbx_description
1 polymer ?
#
loop_
_entity_poly.entity_id
_entity_poly.type
_entity_poly.pdbx_seq_one_letter_code
_entity_poly.pdbx_strand_id
1 'polypeptide(L)'
;MKEIYEIVLSYPKLKDRVRGKIEEQEKVIKIVDEIKAQFSEKVARLLVHFIDTTFIHLYEGINIDTVVDYDLEKLVSNNHVVLVPNHQSHADYVALNYIIYKKFKFPVFVAGGINLNIPLLGTLFRWCGCFFIRRSFGSDILYKLTLEAYLYFLLYKGYPIEFFFEGGRSRSGKLMSPRYGLYQMLLEAHDALSSDHQKPLKFIPVSIVHEYVPETSSLARELDGAKKHKESFFRLFKIFKIFAYRMGSVHIRLGQPVDPPHLENSKKNIQTLAFNCFREVGNNILVTPSSLLALIMLDEPTGALKWDEIFAKAKSIVHYCEVFNIPIVDTLREAKLERTLEDSIDLFLNNKKFDVIGEENLGHVFYAVNVNCRKEMLYFKNSILHHFLTPWILNIAWINLFNGSITDVSGLRRFLLSQRKHMKYEFYLPTVKEFVLEAKALIEWCTGKALTSYDEVLTLSARDFYNVIMKIGIFSKSMMYIHEAYYISALTIKALHTEMAEFKLEDYWKKSKEVYSWQRGINRVITFSESFSMPVMKNSMQYFTHQKYLIMENGVYHIKDTEAFDTMLLSWENLLLDQLSFNIRGV
;
A
#
# COMPACT_ATOMS: atom_id res chain seq x y z
N MET A 1 -23.85 -31.40 -3.99
CA MET A 1 -23.79 -30.87 -2.61
C MET A 1 -23.14 -31.82 -1.61
N LYS A 2 -23.23 -33.16 -1.73
CA LYS A 2 -22.56 -34.08 -0.79
C LYS A 2 -21.02 -34.12 -0.93
N GLU A 3 -20.54 -33.99 -2.16
CA GLU A 3 -19.11 -34.12 -2.50
C GLU A 3 -18.18 -33.16 -1.74
N ILE A 4 -18.57 -31.90 -1.50
CA ILE A 4 -17.74 -30.96 -0.73
C ILE A 4 -17.47 -31.46 0.69
N TYR A 5 -18.48 -32.04 1.35
CA TYR A 5 -18.33 -32.54 2.72
C TYR A 5 -17.45 -33.79 2.75
N GLU A 6 -17.59 -34.66 1.75
CA GLU A 6 -16.76 -35.86 1.61
C GLU A 6 -15.28 -35.50 1.42
N ILE A 7 -14.98 -34.55 0.53
CA ILE A 7 -13.60 -34.09 0.29
C ILE A 7 -13.05 -33.35 1.52
N VAL A 8 -13.82 -32.47 2.15
CA VAL A 8 -13.39 -31.77 3.37
C VAL A 8 -13.08 -32.77 4.49
N LEU A 9 -13.95 -33.75 4.73
CA LEU A 9 -13.73 -34.79 5.75
C LEU A 9 -12.61 -35.78 5.37
N SER A 10 -12.15 -35.78 4.11
CA SER A 10 -10.99 -36.56 3.66
C SER A 10 -9.65 -35.91 4.01
N TYR A 11 -9.62 -34.61 4.31
CA TYR A 11 -8.39 -33.89 4.64
C TYR A 11 -7.69 -34.53 5.86
N PRO A 12 -6.43 -35.00 5.76
CA PRO A 12 -5.82 -35.86 6.76
C PRO A 12 -5.90 -35.35 8.20
N LYS A 13 -5.48 -34.10 8.45
CA LYS A 13 -5.48 -33.54 9.81
C LYS A 13 -6.88 -33.42 10.40
N LEU A 14 -7.87 -33.07 9.57
CA LEU A 14 -9.26 -32.97 10.02
C LEU A 14 -9.86 -34.35 10.25
N LYS A 15 -9.64 -35.28 9.31
CA LYS A 15 -10.08 -36.68 9.39
C LYS A 15 -9.62 -37.34 10.68
N ASP A 16 -8.34 -37.19 11.02
CA ASP A 16 -7.77 -37.73 12.25
C ASP A 16 -8.38 -37.08 13.50
N ARG A 17 -8.60 -35.75 13.46
CA ARG A 17 -9.19 -35.01 14.58
C ARG A 17 -10.62 -35.44 14.91
N VAL A 18 -11.42 -35.78 13.90
CA VAL A 18 -12.86 -36.11 14.02
C VAL A 18 -13.18 -37.59 13.88
N ARG A 19 -12.17 -38.46 13.78
CA ARG A 19 -12.34 -39.91 13.61
C ARG A 19 -13.16 -40.49 14.78
N GLY A 20 -14.27 -41.15 14.46
CA GLY A 20 -15.18 -41.74 15.46
C GLY A 20 -16.01 -40.74 16.27
N LYS A 21 -15.96 -39.43 15.95
CA LYS A 21 -16.67 -38.37 16.68
C LYS A 21 -17.78 -37.76 15.82
N ILE A 22 -18.94 -38.41 15.79
CA ILE A 22 -20.09 -38.01 14.95
C ILE A 22 -20.49 -36.54 15.19
N GLU A 23 -20.59 -36.13 16.47
CA GLU A 23 -20.94 -34.74 16.82
C GLU A 23 -19.95 -33.70 16.28
N GLU A 24 -18.66 -34.03 16.19
CA GLU A 24 -17.67 -33.12 15.62
C GLU A 24 -17.75 -33.07 14.10
N GLN A 25 -18.08 -34.18 13.45
CA GLN A 25 -18.33 -34.20 12.00
C GLN A 25 -19.55 -33.34 11.64
N GLU A 26 -20.62 -33.39 12.43
CA GLU A 26 -21.77 -32.49 12.26
C GLU A 26 -21.40 -31.02 12.47
N LYS A 27 -20.53 -30.72 13.45
CA LYS A 27 -19.99 -29.36 13.64
C LYS A 27 -19.13 -28.91 12.45
N VAL A 28 -18.31 -29.80 11.88
CA VAL A 28 -17.54 -29.53 10.65
C VAL A 28 -18.48 -29.14 9.53
N ILE A 29 -19.57 -29.88 9.30
CA ILE A 29 -20.55 -29.58 8.24
C ILE A 29 -21.14 -28.17 8.44
N LYS A 30 -21.51 -27.80 9.67
CA LYS A 30 -22.01 -26.45 9.99
C LYS A 30 -20.97 -25.37 9.73
N ILE A 31 -19.70 -25.62 10.06
CA ILE A 31 -18.60 -24.69 9.79
C ILE A 31 -18.35 -24.57 8.28
N VAL A 32 -18.40 -25.68 7.53
CA VAL A 32 -18.32 -25.66 6.06
C VAL A 32 -19.46 -24.84 5.47
N ASP A 33 -20.68 -24.96 5.99
CA ASP A 33 -21.82 -24.14 5.53
C ASP A 33 -21.64 -22.65 5.81
N GLU A 34 -21.03 -22.31 6.95
CA GLU A 34 -20.63 -20.94 7.28
C GLU A 34 -19.61 -20.42 6.26
N ILE A 35 -18.60 -21.22 5.91
CA ILE A 35 -17.48 -20.81 5.06
C ILE A 35 -17.86 -20.78 3.57
N LYS A 36 -18.48 -21.85 3.06
CA LYS A 36 -18.47 -22.19 1.63
C LYS A 36 -19.05 -21.11 0.70
N ALA A 37 -18.37 -20.90 -0.41
CA ALA A 37 -18.98 -20.27 -1.58
C ALA A 37 -20.06 -21.18 -2.19
N GLN A 38 -20.99 -20.58 -2.94
CA GLN A 38 -22.08 -21.27 -3.62
C GLN A 38 -22.12 -20.83 -5.08
N PHE A 39 -20.99 -20.94 -5.79
CA PHE A 39 -20.83 -20.36 -7.12
C PHE A 39 -22.00 -20.69 -8.07
N SER A 40 -22.51 -19.66 -8.72
CA SER A 40 -23.58 -19.74 -9.70
C SER A 40 -23.16 -19.01 -10.98
N GLU A 41 -22.85 -19.79 -12.01
CA GLU A 41 -22.42 -19.28 -13.30
C GLU A 41 -23.44 -18.32 -13.93
N LYS A 42 -24.74 -18.60 -13.73
CA LYS A 42 -25.83 -17.72 -14.18
C LYS A 42 -25.74 -16.34 -13.50
N VAL A 43 -25.52 -16.31 -12.19
CA VAL A 43 -25.40 -15.06 -11.43
C VAL A 43 -24.14 -14.30 -11.82
N ALA A 44 -23.01 -15.00 -11.99
CA ALA A 44 -21.76 -14.39 -12.45
C ALA A 44 -21.92 -13.71 -13.82
N ARG A 45 -22.56 -14.38 -14.79
CA ARG A 45 -22.89 -13.79 -16.10
C ARG A 45 -23.78 -12.55 -15.99
N LEU A 46 -24.83 -12.61 -15.17
CA LEU A 46 -25.72 -11.48 -14.95
C LEU A 46 -24.98 -10.30 -14.29
N LEU A 47 -24.06 -10.58 -13.36
CA LEU A 47 -23.25 -9.56 -12.72
C LEU A 47 -22.30 -8.89 -13.72
N VAL A 48 -21.66 -9.64 -14.62
CA VAL A 48 -20.84 -9.04 -15.70
C VAL A 48 -21.67 -8.11 -16.56
N HIS A 49 -22.85 -8.55 -17.01
CA HIS A 49 -23.73 -7.70 -17.83
C HIS A 49 -24.20 -6.46 -17.07
N PHE A 50 -24.54 -6.60 -15.79
CA PHE A 50 -24.90 -5.47 -14.93
C PHE A 50 -23.75 -4.48 -14.77
N ILE A 51 -22.53 -4.98 -14.50
CA ILE A 51 -21.33 -4.16 -14.38
C ILE A 51 -21.06 -3.46 -15.72
N ASP A 52 -21.08 -4.16 -16.86
CA ASP A 52 -20.90 -3.54 -18.18
C ASP A 52 -21.90 -2.41 -18.46
N THR A 53 -23.16 -2.57 -18.04
CA THR A 53 -24.22 -1.57 -18.26
C THR A 53 -24.13 -0.40 -17.27
N THR A 54 -23.67 -0.65 -16.05
CA THR A 54 -23.68 0.34 -14.96
C THR A 54 -22.35 1.10 -14.85
N PHE A 55 -21.22 0.44 -15.14
CA PHE A 55 -19.88 0.98 -14.92
C PHE A 55 -19.46 2.00 -15.97
N ILE A 56 -20.00 1.99 -17.20
CA ILE A 56 -19.73 3.03 -18.22
C ILE A 56 -20.03 4.44 -17.69
N HIS A 57 -20.91 4.57 -16.69
CA HIS A 57 -21.26 5.86 -16.08
C HIS A 57 -20.43 6.22 -14.84
N LEU A 58 -19.68 5.27 -14.25
CA LEU A 58 -18.96 5.45 -12.99
C LEU A 58 -17.44 5.48 -13.17
N TYR A 59 -16.93 4.53 -13.96
CA TYR A 59 -15.52 4.35 -14.25
C TYR A 59 -15.28 4.48 -15.75
N GLU A 60 -14.13 5.03 -16.13
CA GLU A 60 -13.71 5.10 -17.54
C GLU A 60 -13.28 3.71 -18.05
N GLY A 61 -12.77 2.84 -17.17
CA GLY A 61 -12.45 1.46 -17.50
C GLY A 61 -11.92 0.64 -16.32
N ILE A 62 -11.93 -0.69 -16.49
CA ILE A 62 -11.18 -1.64 -15.66
C ILE A 62 -10.16 -2.30 -16.57
N ASN A 63 -8.90 -1.94 -16.40
CA ASN A 63 -7.78 -2.40 -17.22
C ASN A 63 -7.11 -3.58 -16.52
N ILE A 64 -6.93 -4.69 -17.25
CA ILE A 64 -6.18 -5.85 -16.76
C ILE A 64 -5.01 -6.19 -17.69
N ASP A 65 -3.81 -6.16 -17.12
CA ASP A 65 -2.58 -6.47 -17.83
C ASP A 65 -1.73 -7.48 -17.06
N THR A 66 -0.85 -8.18 -17.76
CA THR A 66 0.15 -9.07 -17.17
C THR A 66 1.52 -8.39 -17.24
N VAL A 67 2.29 -8.44 -16.16
CA VAL A 67 3.63 -7.83 -16.08
C VAL A 67 4.62 -8.59 -16.98
N VAL A 68 4.44 -9.91 -17.04
CA VAL A 68 5.14 -10.82 -17.93
C VAL A 68 4.10 -11.40 -18.88
N ASP A 69 4.44 -11.60 -20.15
CA ASP A 69 3.55 -12.25 -21.09
C ASP A 69 3.40 -13.73 -20.73
N TYR A 70 2.27 -14.08 -20.13
CA TYR A 70 1.87 -15.46 -19.87
C TYR A 70 0.36 -15.64 -20.01
N ASP A 71 -0.02 -16.82 -20.48
CA ASP A 71 -1.41 -17.23 -20.62
C ASP A 71 -1.95 -17.70 -19.26
N LEU A 72 -2.85 -16.90 -18.67
CA LEU A 72 -3.47 -17.22 -17.38
C LEU A 72 -4.35 -18.47 -17.45
N GLU A 73 -5.05 -18.72 -18.57
CA GLU A 73 -5.90 -19.91 -18.71
C GLU A 73 -5.04 -21.17 -18.70
N LYS A 74 -3.94 -21.16 -19.44
CA LYS A 74 -2.95 -22.24 -19.45
C LYS A 74 -2.25 -22.39 -18.10
N LEU A 75 -2.00 -21.30 -17.39
CA LEU A 75 -1.42 -21.35 -16.05
C LEU A 75 -2.39 -22.02 -15.07
N VAL A 76 -3.66 -21.64 -15.07
CA VAL A 76 -4.72 -22.24 -14.23
C VAL A 76 -5.01 -23.70 -14.61
N SER A 77 -4.96 -24.06 -15.89
CA SER A 77 -5.19 -25.46 -16.31
C SER A 77 -4.10 -26.41 -15.79
N ASN A 78 -2.86 -25.93 -15.76
CA ASN A 78 -1.68 -26.74 -15.46
C ASN A 78 -1.20 -26.64 -14.00
N ASN A 79 -1.70 -25.68 -13.22
CA ASN A 79 -1.23 -25.39 -11.87
C ASN A 79 -2.39 -25.13 -10.91
N HIS A 80 -2.15 -25.34 -9.63
CA HIS A 80 -2.99 -24.73 -8.59
C HIS A 80 -2.62 -23.27 -8.46
N VAL A 81 -3.58 -22.36 -8.65
CA VAL A 81 -3.31 -20.92 -8.72
C VAL A 81 -3.93 -20.19 -7.54
N VAL A 82 -3.12 -19.33 -6.92
CA VAL A 82 -3.54 -18.45 -5.82
C VAL A 82 -3.22 -17.00 -6.19
N LEU A 83 -4.25 -16.18 -6.41
CA LEU A 83 -4.12 -14.74 -6.61
C LEU A 83 -3.93 -14.04 -5.26
N VAL A 84 -2.95 -13.13 -5.20
CA VAL A 84 -2.56 -12.44 -3.96
C VAL A 84 -2.56 -10.91 -4.14
N PRO A 85 -3.75 -10.27 -4.17
CA PRO A 85 -3.87 -8.82 -4.32
C PRO A 85 -3.52 -7.99 -3.07
N ASN A 86 -3.14 -6.73 -3.28
CA ASN A 86 -3.27 -5.67 -2.25
C ASN A 86 -4.73 -5.24 -2.08
N HIS A 87 -5.07 -4.56 -0.98
CA HIS A 87 -6.45 -4.16 -0.69
C HIS A 87 -6.59 -2.65 -0.42
N GLN A 88 -7.13 -1.92 -1.39
CA GLN A 88 -7.39 -0.49 -1.31
C GLN A 88 -8.88 -0.17 -1.07
N SER A 89 -9.80 -0.88 -1.72
CA SER A 89 -11.24 -0.58 -1.72
C SER A 89 -12.11 -1.84 -1.63
N HIS A 90 -13.37 -1.68 -1.21
CA HIS A 90 -14.37 -2.74 -1.36
C HIS A 90 -14.68 -3.08 -2.83
N ALA A 91 -14.29 -2.22 -3.76
CA ALA A 91 -14.38 -2.49 -5.19
C ALA A 91 -13.36 -3.54 -5.67
N ASP A 92 -12.25 -3.78 -4.95
CA ASP A 92 -11.13 -4.61 -5.44
C ASP A 92 -11.54 -6.03 -5.83
N TYR A 93 -12.19 -6.75 -4.91
CA TYR A 93 -12.62 -8.14 -5.15
C TYR A 93 -13.74 -8.21 -6.19
N VAL A 94 -14.54 -7.15 -6.35
CA VAL A 94 -15.55 -7.09 -7.41
C VAL A 94 -14.87 -6.88 -8.76
N ALA A 95 -13.95 -5.92 -8.85
CA ALA A 95 -13.23 -5.57 -10.07
C ALA A 95 -12.38 -6.74 -10.57
N LEU A 96 -11.61 -7.39 -9.69
CA LEU A 96 -10.77 -8.53 -10.05
C LEU A 96 -11.61 -9.74 -10.48
N ASN A 97 -12.63 -10.12 -9.69
CA ASN A 97 -13.50 -11.24 -10.06
C ASN A 97 -14.26 -10.97 -11.36
N TYR A 98 -14.79 -9.75 -11.54
CA TYR A 98 -15.46 -9.32 -12.77
C TYR A 98 -14.55 -9.44 -13.99
N ILE A 99 -13.34 -8.87 -13.95
CA ILE A 99 -12.51 -8.79 -15.13
C ILE A 99 -11.93 -10.17 -15.50
N ILE A 100 -11.59 -10.99 -14.49
CA ILE A 100 -11.15 -12.37 -14.71
C ILE A 100 -12.27 -13.21 -15.32
N TYR A 101 -13.47 -13.16 -14.75
CA TYR A 101 -14.60 -13.91 -15.28
C TYR A 101 -15.02 -13.40 -16.66
N LYS A 102 -14.96 -12.09 -16.91
CA LYS A 102 -15.27 -11.49 -18.22
C LYS A 102 -14.28 -11.96 -19.30
N LYS A 103 -12.98 -11.97 -19.02
CA LYS A 103 -11.92 -12.29 -19.99
C LYS A 103 -11.71 -13.80 -20.17
N PHE A 104 -11.69 -14.56 -19.07
CA PHE A 104 -11.24 -15.96 -19.05
C PHE A 104 -12.32 -16.98 -18.69
N LYS A 105 -13.54 -16.53 -18.37
CA LYS A 105 -14.73 -17.38 -18.13
C LYS A 105 -14.63 -18.40 -16.99
N PHE A 106 -13.60 -18.37 -16.14
CA PHE A 106 -13.49 -19.20 -14.95
C PHE A 106 -13.74 -18.41 -13.66
N PRO A 107 -14.32 -19.04 -12.61
CA PRO A 107 -14.53 -18.39 -11.33
C PRO A 107 -13.24 -18.30 -10.50
N VAL A 108 -13.13 -17.23 -9.71
CA VAL A 108 -12.11 -17.09 -8.66
C VAL A 108 -12.80 -17.15 -7.30
N PHE A 109 -12.29 -17.99 -6.40
CA PHE A 109 -12.86 -18.15 -5.06
C PHE A 109 -12.15 -17.22 -4.09
N VAL A 110 -12.87 -16.22 -3.59
CA VAL A 110 -12.30 -15.10 -2.82
C VAL A 110 -12.53 -15.29 -1.32
N ALA A 111 -11.47 -15.16 -0.53
CA ALA A 111 -11.55 -15.14 0.93
C ALA A 111 -12.10 -13.80 1.44
N GLY A 112 -13.37 -13.78 1.86
CA GLY A 112 -14.05 -12.59 2.40
C GLY A 112 -14.21 -12.63 3.92
N GLY A 113 -14.07 -11.51 4.60
CA GLY A 113 -14.40 -11.44 6.04
C GLY A 113 -15.90 -11.65 6.28
N ILE A 114 -16.28 -12.45 7.29
CA ILE A 114 -17.70 -12.76 7.60
C ILE A 114 -18.56 -11.52 7.89
N ASN A 115 -17.95 -10.38 8.20
CA ASN A 115 -18.64 -9.09 8.33
C ASN A 115 -19.29 -8.61 7.01
N LEU A 116 -18.92 -9.19 5.87
CA LEU A 116 -19.53 -8.93 4.56
C LEU A 116 -20.74 -9.83 4.30
N ASN A 117 -20.99 -10.84 5.13
CA ASN A 117 -22.13 -11.76 5.00
C ASN A 117 -23.42 -11.14 5.57
N ILE A 118 -23.91 -10.08 4.92
CA ILE A 118 -25.18 -9.40 5.24
C ILE A 118 -26.30 -10.08 4.42
N PRO A 119 -27.55 -10.16 4.91
CA PRO A 119 -28.65 -10.75 4.12
C PRO A 119 -28.73 -10.17 2.69
N LEU A 120 -29.03 -11.03 1.71
CA LEU A 120 -29.03 -10.76 0.27
C LEU A 120 -27.63 -10.53 -0.34
N LEU A 121 -26.86 -9.57 0.14
CA LEU A 121 -25.52 -9.29 -0.40
C LEU A 121 -24.54 -10.43 -0.15
N GLY A 122 -24.56 -11.02 1.04
CA GLY A 122 -23.75 -12.17 1.40
C GLY A 122 -24.07 -13.38 0.53
N THR A 123 -25.35 -13.58 0.21
CA THR A 123 -25.80 -14.62 -0.72
C THR A 123 -25.30 -14.36 -2.14
N LEU A 124 -25.42 -13.12 -2.62
CA LEU A 124 -24.87 -12.71 -3.93
C LEU A 124 -23.35 -12.94 -4.00
N PHE A 125 -22.61 -12.54 -2.96
CA PHE A 125 -21.16 -12.77 -2.91
C PHE A 125 -20.81 -14.27 -2.92
N ARG A 126 -21.56 -15.12 -2.18
CA ARG A 126 -21.36 -16.58 -2.25
C ARG A 126 -21.61 -17.10 -3.66
N TRP A 127 -22.63 -16.60 -4.35
CA TRP A 127 -22.91 -16.96 -5.75
C TRP A 127 -21.82 -16.52 -6.72
N CYS A 128 -21.05 -15.48 -6.39
CA CYS A 128 -19.90 -15.04 -7.18
C CYS A 128 -18.57 -15.69 -6.77
N GLY A 129 -18.57 -16.65 -5.83
CA GLY A 129 -17.36 -17.37 -5.42
C GLY A 129 -16.73 -16.90 -4.09
N CYS A 130 -17.34 -15.96 -3.38
CA CYS A 130 -16.84 -15.55 -2.06
C CYS A 130 -17.10 -16.62 -1.00
N PHE A 131 -16.06 -17.03 -0.30
CA PHE A 131 -16.15 -17.86 0.90
C PHE A 131 -15.78 -17.01 2.13
N PHE A 132 -16.53 -17.17 3.21
CA PHE A 132 -16.41 -16.28 4.38
C PHE A 132 -15.51 -16.86 5.47
N ILE A 133 -14.58 -16.04 5.94
CA ILE A 133 -13.67 -16.34 7.05
C ILE A 133 -13.97 -15.45 8.26
N ARG A 134 -13.86 -16.02 9.46
CA ARG A 134 -13.98 -15.27 10.72
C ARG A 134 -12.78 -14.34 10.88
N ARG A 135 -13.00 -13.13 11.41
CA ARG A 135 -11.92 -12.13 11.66
C ARG A 135 -10.92 -12.57 12.73
N SER A 136 -11.37 -13.38 13.67
CA SER A 136 -10.53 -14.05 14.66
C SER A 136 -11.23 -15.35 15.02
N PHE A 137 -10.45 -16.41 15.10
CA PHE A 137 -10.88 -17.72 15.56
C PHE A 137 -10.00 -18.25 16.69
N GLY A 138 -9.10 -17.41 17.24
CA GLY A 138 -8.34 -17.68 18.47
C GLY A 138 -7.79 -19.10 18.58
N SER A 139 -8.26 -19.83 19.59
CA SER A 139 -7.94 -21.23 19.89
C SER A 139 -8.97 -22.24 19.36
N ASP A 140 -9.89 -21.84 18.48
CA ASP A 140 -10.86 -22.73 17.82
C ASP A 140 -10.14 -23.60 16.77
N ILE A 141 -9.51 -24.66 17.25
CA ILE A 141 -8.74 -25.62 16.45
C ILE A 141 -9.64 -26.29 15.40
N LEU A 142 -10.90 -26.59 15.74
CA LEU A 142 -11.81 -27.27 14.83
C LEU A 142 -12.17 -26.35 13.64
N TYR A 143 -12.45 -25.06 13.90
CA TYR A 143 -12.63 -24.09 12.84
C TYR A 143 -11.38 -23.95 11.97
N LYS A 144 -10.20 -23.83 12.57
CA LYS A 144 -8.93 -23.72 11.83
C LYS A 144 -8.72 -24.90 10.87
N LEU A 145 -8.87 -26.13 11.38
CA LEU A 145 -8.73 -27.35 10.58
C LEU A 145 -9.82 -27.46 9.50
N THR A 146 -11.04 -27.01 9.79
CA THR A 146 -12.13 -27.02 8.80
C THR A 146 -11.89 -26.00 7.68
N LEU A 147 -11.37 -24.81 7.99
CA LEU A 147 -10.99 -23.82 6.99
C LEU A 147 -9.85 -24.33 6.11
N GLU A 148 -8.83 -24.93 6.70
CA GLU A 148 -7.71 -25.56 5.99
C GLU A 148 -8.21 -26.69 5.07
N ALA A 149 -9.13 -27.54 5.56
CA ALA A 149 -9.77 -28.59 4.77
C ALA A 149 -10.67 -28.04 3.65
N TYR A 150 -11.28 -26.87 3.83
CA TYR A 150 -12.02 -26.19 2.77
C TYR A 150 -11.09 -25.65 1.68
N LEU A 151 -9.94 -25.10 2.04
CA LEU A 151 -8.90 -24.70 1.07
C LEU A 151 -8.35 -25.93 0.33
N TYR A 152 -8.15 -27.05 1.03
CA TYR A 152 -7.84 -28.34 0.43
C TYR A 152 -8.89 -28.75 -0.61
N PHE A 153 -10.18 -28.61 -0.31
CA PHE A 153 -11.25 -28.86 -1.29
C PHE A 153 -11.12 -27.98 -2.53
N LEU A 154 -10.84 -26.67 -2.39
CA LEU A 154 -10.68 -25.77 -3.52
C LEU A 154 -9.50 -26.19 -4.41
N LEU A 155 -8.36 -26.53 -3.79
CA LEU A 155 -7.19 -27.06 -4.50
C LEU A 155 -7.47 -28.42 -5.15
N TYR A 156 -8.16 -29.34 -4.45
CA TYR A 156 -8.57 -30.63 -4.99
C TYR A 156 -9.42 -30.47 -6.26
N LYS A 157 -10.27 -29.45 -6.31
CA LYS A 157 -11.07 -29.11 -7.50
C LYS A 157 -10.33 -28.30 -8.55
N GLY A 158 -9.10 -27.86 -8.27
CA GLY A 158 -8.32 -27.00 -9.16
C GLY A 158 -8.91 -25.60 -9.32
N TYR A 159 -9.69 -25.13 -8.35
CA TYR A 159 -10.28 -23.79 -8.40
C TYR A 159 -9.26 -22.72 -8.02
N PRO A 160 -9.11 -21.63 -8.81
CA PRO A 160 -8.31 -20.49 -8.42
C PRO A 160 -8.80 -19.86 -7.12
N ILE A 161 -7.86 -19.56 -6.23
CA ILE A 161 -8.15 -18.98 -4.91
C ILE A 161 -7.62 -17.55 -4.89
N GLU A 162 -8.34 -16.63 -4.26
CA GLU A 162 -7.90 -15.25 -4.05
C GLU A 162 -7.94 -14.90 -2.56
N PHE A 163 -6.88 -14.27 -2.07
CA PHE A 163 -6.92 -13.60 -0.77
C PHE A 163 -6.04 -12.35 -0.73
N PHE A 164 -6.53 -11.33 -0.02
CA PHE A 164 -5.76 -10.11 0.24
C PHE A 164 -4.68 -10.37 1.29
N PHE A 165 -3.41 -10.25 0.92
CA PHE A 165 -2.31 -10.57 1.84
C PHE A 165 -2.26 -9.65 3.07
N GLU A 166 -2.80 -8.43 2.98
CA GLU A 166 -2.82 -7.43 4.05
C GLU A 166 -3.73 -7.80 5.23
N GLY A 167 -4.75 -8.65 4.97
CA GLY A 167 -5.79 -9.01 5.92
C GLY A 167 -6.81 -7.88 6.20
N GLY A 168 -6.73 -6.76 5.51
CA GLY A 168 -7.65 -5.64 5.58
C GLY A 168 -7.23 -4.49 4.65
N ARG A 169 -8.15 -3.55 4.38
CA ARG A 169 -7.90 -2.39 3.52
C ARG A 169 -6.83 -1.45 4.08
N SER A 170 -5.94 -0.98 3.22
CA SER A 170 -5.06 0.15 3.54
C SER A 170 -5.88 1.42 3.81
N ARG A 171 -5.48 2.17 4.85
CA ARG A 171 -6.08 3.45 5.22
C ARG A 171 -5.24 4.65 4.83
N SER A 172 -3.94 4.45 4.71
CA SER A 172 -2.97 5.48 4.39
C SER A 172 -2.62 5.51 2.91
N GLY A 173 -3.08 4.54 2.11
CA GLY A 173 -2.66 4.35 0.72
C GLY A 173 -1.37 3.54 0.58
N LYS A 174 -0.59 3.39 1.65
CA LYS A 174 0.63 2.57 1.70
C LYS A 174 0.27 1.08 1.75
N LEU A 175 1.07 0.23 1.12
CA LEU A 175 0.94 -1.21 1.26
C LEU A 175 1.15 -1.67 2.71
N MET A 176 0.33 -2.60 3.19
CA MET A 176 0.44 -3.18 4.53
C MET A 176 1.23 -4.48 4.53
N SER A 177 1.98 -4.72 5.60
CA SER A 177 2.74 -5.97 5.76
C SER A 177 1.84 -7.22 5.65
N PRO A 178 2.32 -8.29 4.98
CA PRO A 178 1.51 -9.47 4.72
C PRO A 178 1.22 -10.28 5.99
N ARG A 179 0.05 -10.92 6.01
CA ARG A 179 -0.38 -11.91 7.00
C ARG A 179 -0.08 -13.31 6.49
N TYR A 180 0.57 -14.12 7.31
CA TYR A 180 1.09 -15.44 6.90
C TYR A 180 0.08 -16.58 6.98
N GLY A 181 -1.07 -16.39 7.63
CA GLY A 181 -1.98 -17.49 7.98
C GLY A 181 -2.53 -18.26 6.77
N LEU A 182 -3.03 -17.56 5.75
CA LEU A 182 -3.57 -18.21 4.55
C LEU A 182 -2.48 -18.82 3.66
N TYR A 183 -1.30 -18.19 3.57
CA TYR A 183 -0.15 -18.80 2.91
C TYR A 183 0.19 -20.16 3.54
N GLN A 184 0.27 -20.20 4.88
CA GLN A 184 0.54 -21.44 5.61
C GLN A 184 -0.52 -22.51 5.34
N MET A 185 -1.80 -22.17 5.48
CA MET A 185 -2.89 -23.12 5.26
C MET A 185 -2.93 -23.66 3.83
N LEU A 186 -2.62 -22.83 2.83
CA LEU A 186 -2.59 -23.26 1.42
C LEU A 186 -1.43 -24.21 1.12
N LEU A 187 -0.25 -23.97 1.69
CA LEU A 187 0.88 -24.91 1.57
C LEU A 187 0.55 -26.25 2.24
N GLU A 188 0.04 -26.19 3.48
CA GLU A 188 -0.35 -27.38 4.24
C GLU A 188 -1.52 -28.16 3.61
N ALA A 189 -2.41 -27.48 2.90
CA ALA A 189 -3.48 -28.10 2.12
C ALA A 189 -2.94 -28.71 0.83
N HIS A 190 -2.07 -28.01 0.11
CA HIS A 190 -1.45 -28.49 -1.14
C HIS A 190 -0.59 -29.73 -0.92
N ASP A 191 0.22 -29.76 0.14
CA ASP A 191 1.07 -30.91 0.50
C ASP A 191 0.26 -32.18 0.81
N ALA A 192 -1.01 -32.04 1.19
CA ALA A 192 -1.88 -33.15 1.55
C ALA A 192 -2.65 -33.76 0.36
N LEU A 193 -2.54 -33.17 -0.84
CA LEU A 193 -3.21 -33.67 -2.03
C LEU A 193 -2.60 -35.01 -2.48
N SER A 194 -3.48 -35.92 -2.88
CA SER A 194 -3.08 -37.17 -3.54
C SER A 194 -2.37 -36.89 -4.87
N SER A 195 -1.49 -37.80 -5.31
CA SER A 195 -0.74 -37.68 -6.57
C SER A 195 -1.60 -37.37 -7.79
N ASP A 196 -2.81 -37.93 -7.88
CA ASP A 196 -3.74 -37.71 -9.01
C ASP A 196 -4.27 -36.28 -9.11
N HIS A 197 -4.24 -35.54 -8.00
CA HIS A 197 -4.71 -34.14 -7.90
C HIS A 197 -3.55 -33.15 -7.73
N GLN A 198 -2.31 -33.65 -7.72
CA GLN A 198 -1.13 -32.83 -7.49
C GLN A 198 -0.72 -32.11 -8.77
N LYS A 199 -0.81 -30.78 -8.74
CA LYS A 199 -0.24 -29.87 -9.74
C LYS A 199 0.72 -28.90 -9.04
N PRO A 200 1.70 -28.29 -9.73
CA PRO A 200 2.51 -27.26 -9.11
C PRO A 200 1.62 -26.13 -8.56
N LEU A 201 1.98 -25.60 -7.38
CA LEU A 201 1.28 -24.48 -6.77
C LEU A 201 1.97 -23.16 -7.17
N LYS A 202 1.20 -22.19 -7.63
CA LYS A 202 1.69 -20.87 -8.06
C LYS A 202 0.93 -19.77 -7.33
N PHE A 203 1.66 -18.85 -6.73
CA PHE A 203 1.09 -17.61 -6.19
C PHE A 203 1.28 -16.50 -7.22
N ILE A 204 0.21 -15.85 -7.64
CA ILE A 204 0.26 -14.72 -8.58
C ILE A 204 0.00 -13.44 -7.79
N PRO A 205 1.03 -12.60 -7.57
CA PRO A 205 0.87 -11.31 -6.94
C PRO A 205 0.02 -10.39 -7.84
N VAL A 206 -0.93 -9.65 -7.28
CA VAL A 206 -1.80 -8.76 -8.07
C VAL A 206 -1.73 -7.34 -7.53
N SER A 207 -1.42 -6.38 -8.40
CA SER A 207 -1.43 -4.96 -8.06
C SER A 207 -2.72 -4.33 -8.54
N ILE A 208 -3.49 -3.75 -7.61
CA ILE A 208 -4.74 -3.05 -7.88
C ILE A 208 -4.54 -1.58 -7.49
N VAL A 209 -4.81 -0.68 -8.44
CA VAL A 209 -4.74 0.77 -8.25
C VAL A 209 -5.99 1.42 -8.83
N HIS A 210 -6.56 2.35 -8.08
CA HIS A 210 -7.70 3.16 -8.52
C HIS A 210 -7.26 4.61 -8.74
N GLU A 211 -7.80 5.26 -9.76
CA GLU A 211 -7.64 6.71 -9.94
C GLU A 211 -8.42 7.49 -8.88
N TYR A 212 -9.63 7.03 -8.54
CA TYR A 212 -10.39 7.61 -7.44
C TYR A 212 -11.09 6.55 -6.57
N VAL A 213 -10.95 6.68 -5.26
CA VAL A 213 -11.55 5.80 -4.25
C VAL A 213 -12.52 6.62 -3.38
N PRO A 214 -13.85 6.43 -3.48
CA PRO A 214 -14.83 7.21 -2.72
C PRO A 214 -14.69 7.04 -1.20
N GLU A 215 -14.19 5.89 -0.75
CA GLU A 215 -13.98 5.57 0.65
C GLU A 215 -12.88 6.42 1.30
N THR A 216 -12.03 7.09 0.53
CA THR A 216 -10.91 7.93 1.03
C THR A 216 -11.34 8.93 2.10
N SER A 217 -12.50 9.57 1.96
CA SER A 217 -13.05 10.47 2.98
C SER A 217 -13.39 9.81 4.31
N SER A 218 -13.80 8.54 4.28
CA SER A 218 -14.06 7.72 5.46
C SER A 218 -12.75 7.26 6.09
N LEU A 219 -11.81 6.81 5.25
CA LEU A 219 -10.47 6.38 5.66
C LEU A 219 -9.68 7.53 6.29
N ALA A 220 -9.73 8.73 5.73
CA ALA A 220 -9.08 9.91 6.28
C ALA A 220 -9.61 10.29 7.66
N ARG A 221 -10.92 10.17 7.90
CA ARG A 221 -11.49 10.37 9.24
C ARG A 221 -11.02 9.30 10.23
N GLU A 222 -10.85 8.05 9.80
CA GLU A 222 -10.23 7.00 10.62
C GLU A 222 -8.76 7.31 10.95
N LEU A 223 -8.01 7.96 10.04
CA LEU A 223 -6.62 8.41 10.30
C LEU A 223 -6.53 9.44 11.43
N ASP A 224 -7.59 10.21 11.68
CA ASP A 224 -7.68 11.22 12.75
C ASP A 224 -8.13 10.63 14.10
N GLY A 225 -8.26 9.31 14.18
CA GLY A 225 -8.65 8.59 15.39
C GLY A 225 -10.16 8.52 15.59
N ALA A 226 -10.96 8.82 14.57
CA ALA A 226 -12.38 8.47 14.60
C ALA A 226 -12.51 6.94 14.76
N LYS A 227 -13.46 6.49 15.60
CA LYS A 227 -13.73 5.06 15.74
C LYS A 227 -14.02 4.49 14.35
N LYS A 228 -13.44 3.33 14.03
CA LYS A 228 -13.77 2.56 12.83
C LYS A 228 -15.28 2.42 12.79
N HIS A 229 -15.94 3.18 11.93
CA HIS A 229 -17.36 3.00 11.74
C HIS A 229 -17.50 1.62 11.10
N LYS A 230 -18.40 0.79 11.66
CA LYS A 230 -18.96 -0.28 10.86
C LYS A 230 -19.61 0.45 9.70
N GLU A 231 -18.92 0.58 8.57
CA GLU A 231 -19.53 1.06 7.35
C GLU A 231 -20.69 0.11 7.11
N SER A 232 -21.89 0.55 7.48
CA SER A 232 -23.09 -0.13 7.10
C SER A 232 -23.08 -0.04 5.58
N PHE A 233 -22.91 -1.16 4.90
CA PHE A 233 -23.02 -1.23 3.45
C PHE A 233 -24.35 -0.61 2.95
N PHE A 234 -25.36 -0.43 3.82
CA PHE A 234 -26.53 0.39 3.55
C PHE A 234 -26.26 1.89 3.27
N ARG A 235 -25.12 2.46 3.69
CA ARG A 235 -24.64 3.77 3.20
C ARG A 235 -24.01 3.68 1.82
N LEU A 236 -23.39 2.55 1.46
CA LEU A 236 -22.98 2.22 0.09
C LEU A 236 -24.20 2.08 -0.83
N PHE A 237 -25.34 1.57 -0.32
CA PHE A 237 -26.66 1.53 -0.98
C PHE A 237 -27.30 2.90 -1.27
N LYS A 238 -26.67 4.03 -0.89
CA LYS A 238 -26.83 5.26 -1.68
C LYS A 238 -26.10 5.12 -3.03
N ILE A 239 -26.28 3.98 -3.71
CA ILE A 239 -25.84 3.67 -5.07
C ILE A 239 -26.31 4.79 -6.00
N PHE A 240 -27.48 5.38 -5.72
CA PHE A 240 -28.01 6.55 -6.43
C PHE A 240 -27.19 7.85 -6.30
N LYS A 241 -26.31 7.97 -5.31
CA LYS A 241 -25.35 9.10 -5.19
C LYS A 241 -23.96 8.76 -5.71
N ILE A 242 -23.62 7.48 -5.91
CA ILE A 242 -22.35 7.06 -6.50
C ILE A 242 -22.32 7.41 -8.00
N PHE A 243 -23.48 7.42 -8.68
CA PHE A 243 -23.63 7.92 -10.06
C PHE A 243 -23.29 9.40 -10.27
N ALA A 244 -23.08 10.17 -9.20
CA ALA A 244 -22.60 11.55 -9.31
C ALA A 244 -21.07 11.67 -9.32
N TYR A 245 -20.34 10.58 -9.03
CA TYR A 245 -18.87 10.57 -8.99
C TYR A 245 -18.32 10.02 -10.30
N ARG A 246 -17.45 10.79 -10.96
CA ARG A 246 -16.48 10.20 -11.89
C ARG A 246 -15.40 9.54 -11.04
N MET A 247 -15.09 8.28 -11.31
CA MET A 247 -14.17 7.47 -10.51
C MET A 247 -12.84 7.18 -11.22
N GLY A 248 -12.70 7.62 -12.48
CA GLY A 248 -11.54 7.33 -13.32
C GLY A 248 -11.45 5.86 -13.69
N SER A 249 -10.23 5.34 -13.83
CA SER A 249 -9.96 3.94 -14.15
C SER A 249 -9.52 3.09 -12.95
N VAL A 250 -9.76 1.78 -13.03
CA VAL A 250 -9.14 0.77 -12.15
C VAL A 250 -8.10 0.00 -12.96
N HIS A 251 -6.90 -0.11 -12.44
CA HIS A 251 -5.81 -0.84 -13.07
C HIS A 251 -5.44 -2.06 -12.24
N ILE A 252 -5.46 -3.23 -12.89
CA ILE A 252 -5.15 -4.53 -12.31
C ILE A 252 -3.96 -5.10 -13.07
N ARG A 253 -2.85 -5.36 -12.38
CA ARG A 253 -1.67 -6.00 -12.97
C ARG A 253 -1.39 -7.34 -12.31
N LEU A 254 -1.34 -8.39 -13.13
CA LEU A 254 -0.93 -9.72 -12.69
C LEU A 254 0.60 -9.80 -12.76
N GLY A 255 1.25 -9.92 -11.60
CA GLY A 255 2.70 -10.00 -11.46
C GLY A 255 3.27 -11.34 -11.91
N GLN A 256 4.60 -11.48 -11.78
CA GLN A 256 5.27 -12.74 -12.07
C GLN A 256 4.82 -13.83 -11.07
N PRO A 257 4.40 -15.03 -11.55
CA PRO A 257 4.06 -16.13 -10.67
C PRO A 257 5.24 -16.52 -9.76
N VAL A 258 4.99 -16.59 -8.47
CA VAL A 258 5.95 -16.96 -7.42
C VAL A 258 5.74 -18.42 -7.03
N ASP A 259 6.82 -19.19 -7.10
CA ASP A 259 6.87 -20.56 -6.61
C ASP A 259 7.00 -20.59 -5.08
N PRO A 260 6.25 -21.47 -4.40
CA PRO A 260 6.51 -21.74 -3.01
C PRO A 260 7.88 -22.44 -2.85
N PRO A 261 8.64 -22.13 -1.80
CA PRO A 261 9.94 -22.76 -1.56
C PRO A 261 9.79 -24.29 -1.37
N HIS A 262 10.62 -25.06 -2.07
CA HIS A 262 10.52 -26.54 -2.19
C HIS A 262 10.88 -27.36 -0.93
N LEU A 263 11.19 -26.74 0.21
CA LEU A 263 11.81 -27.44 1.35
C LEU A 263 11.19 -27.02 2.67
N GLU A 264 10.36 -27.88 3.27
CA GLU A 264 9.73 -27.77 4.59
C GLU A 264 8.89 -26.50 4.84
N ASN A 265 7.70 -26.68 5.41
CA ASN A 265 6.83 -25.62 5.91
C ASN A 265 7.42 -24.92 7.16
N SER A 266 8.63 -24.36 7.01
CA SER A 266 9.27 -23.55 8.02
C SER A 266 8.66 -22.15 8.02
N LYS A 267 8.58 -21.55 9.22
CA LYS A 267 8.11 -20.17 9.40
C LYS A 267 8.86 -19.17 8.50
N LYS A 268 10.16 -19.40 8.27
CA LYS A 268 11.02 -18.54 7.43
C LYS A 268 10.64 -18.62 5.96
N ASN A 269 10.28 -19.80 5.48
CA ASN A 269 9.88 -20.04 4.09
C ASN A 269 8.54 -19.37 3.76
N ILE A 270 7.56 -19.49 4.67
CA ILE A 270 6.25 -18.82 4.53
C ILE A 270 6.43 -17.31 4.51
N GLN A 271 7.29 -16.77 5.39
CA GLN A 271 7.62 -15.34 5.38
C GLN A 271 8.27 -14.93 4.06
N THR A 272 9.21 -15.73 3.55
CA THR A 272 9.90 -15.44 2.28
C THR A 272 8.92 -15.40 1.11
N LEU A 273 8.03 -16.39 0.98
CA LEU A 273 6.97 -16.41 -0.02
C LEU A 273 6.07 -15.16 0.08
N ALA A 274 5.57 -14.87 1.29
CA ALA A 274 4.70 -13.72 1.51
C ALA A 274 5.40 -12.38 1.18
N PHE A 275 6.68 -12.23 1.52
CA PHE A 275 7.47 -11.04 1.17
C PHE A 275 7.85 -10.99 -0.31
N ASN A 276 7.98 -12.11 -1.00
CA ASN A 276 8.18 -12.13 -2.45
C ASN A 276 6.91 -11.63 -3.16
N CYS A 277 5.73 -12.17 -2.81
CA CYS A 277 4.47 -11.68 -3.36
C CYS A 277 4.25 -10.19 -3.03
N PHE A 278 4.51 -9.80 -1.79
CA PHE A 278 4.38 -8.41 -1.35
C PHE A 278 5.26 -7.43 -2.14
N ARG A 279 6.53 -7.77 -2.36
CA ARG A 279 7.46 -6.95 -3.15
C ARG A 279 7.04 -6.90 -4.61
N GLU A 280 6.61 -8.03 -5.16
CA GLU A 280 6.12 -8.10 -6.55
C GLU A 280 4.87 -7.22 -6.75
N VAL A 281 3.93 -7.24 -5.81
CA VAL A 281 2.77 -6.32 -5.85
C VAL A 281 3.24 -4.88 -5.83
N GLY A 282 4.13 -4.53 -4.91
CA GLY A 282 4.66 -3.18 -4.78
C GLY A 282 5.35 -2.67 -6.04
N ASN A 283 6.28 -3.46 -6.59
CA ASN A 283 7.04 -3.13 -7.80
C ASN A 283 6.12 -2.86 -9.00
N ASN A 284 4.94 -3.49 -9.02
CA ASN A 284 3.98 -3.40 -10.13
C ASN A 284 2.84 -2.40 -9.92
N ILE A 285 2.78 -1.70 -8.78
CA ILE A 285 1.83 -0.60 -8.57
C ILE A 285 2.10 0.49 -9.63
N LEU A 286 1.06 0.83 -10.38
CA LEU A 286 1.10 1.87 -11.41
C LEU A 286 1.03 3.26 -10.80
N VAL A 287 1.84 4.17 -11.34
CA VAL A 287 1.63 5.60 -11.22
C VAL A 287 0.47 5.99 -12.15
N THR A 288 -0.60 6.49 -11.55
CA THR A 288 -1.80 7.01 -12.22
C THR A 288 -1.78 8.54 -12.26
N PRO A 289 -2.58 9.19 -13.13
CA PRO A 289 -2.68 10.65 -13.19
C PRO A 289 -3.08 11.24 -11.84
N SER A 290 -4.01 10.59 -11.14
CA SER A 290 -4.48 11.02 -9.83
C SER A 290 -3.39 10.93 -8.75
N SER A 291 -2.59 9.84 -8.75
CA SER A 291 -1.47 9.70 -7.82
C SER A 291 -0.31 10.67 -8.12
N LEU A 292 -0.06 10.95 -9.40
CA LEU A 292 0.95 11.90 -9.87
C LEU A 292 0.57 13.34 -9.49
N LEU A 293 -0.67 13.75 -9.75
CA LEU A 293 -1.18 15.05 -9.31
C LEU A 293 -1.18 15.16 -7.78
N ALA A 294 -1.57 14.11 -7.06
CA ALA A 294 -1.51 14.12 -5.59
C ALA A 294 -0.09 14.32 -5.07
N LEU A 295 0.92 13.70 -5.69
CA LEU A 295 2.33 13.92 -5.37
C LEU A 295 2.73 15.37 -5.59
N ILE A 296 2.52 15.90 -6.80
CA ILE A 296 2.90 17.26 -7.19
C ILE A 296 2.24 18.31 -6.29
N MET A 297 0.93 18.19 -6.11
CA MET A 297 0.12 19.20 -5.43
C MET A 297 0.30 19.17 -3.91
N LEU A 298 0.52 18.00 -3.32
CA LEU A 298 0.78 17.90 -1.87
C LEU A 298 2.21 18.21 -1.48
N ASP A 299 3.17 18.13 -2.40
CA ASP A 299 4.56 18.59 -2.17
C ASP A 299 4.64 20.12 -2.03
N GLU A 300 3.56 20.84 -2.34
CA GLU A 300 3.38 22.24 -1.96
C GLU A 300 2.55 22.34 -0.65
N PRO A 301 3.19 22.56 0.52
CA PRO A 301 2.50 22.57 1.81
C PRO A 301 1.53 23.77 1.94
N THR A 302 1.95 24.92 1.42
CA THR A 302 1.19 26.18 1.42
C THR A 302 1.44 26.89 0.09
N GLY A 303 0.62 26.61 -0.92
CA GLY A 303 0.80 27.19 -2.24
C GLY A 303 -0.26 26.72 -3.22
N ALA A 304 -0.44 27.52 -4.27
CA ALA A 304 -1.22 27.16 -5.43
C ALA A 304 -0.28 27.15 -6.64
N LEU A 305 -0.47 26.22 -7.55
CA LEU A 305 0.37 26.04 -8.73
C LEU A 305 -0.39 26.44 -9.99
N LYS A 306 0.31 27.03 -10.96
CA LYS A 306 -0.21 27.21 -12.32
C LYS A 306 -0.19 25.88 -13.07
N TRP A 307 -1.01 25.79 -14.11
CA TRP A 307 -1.01 24.63 -15.02
C TRP A 307 0.39 24.32 -15.57
N ASP A 308 1.10 25.33 -16.08
CA ASP A 308 2.44 25.14 -16.66
C ASP A 308 3.44 24.55 -15.66
N GLU A 309 3.34 24.95 -14.38
CA GLU A 309 4.16 24.41 -13.30
C GLU A 309 3.80 22.94 -13.02
N ILE A 310 2.50 22.62 -12.91
CA ILE A 310 2.01 21.25 -12.71
C ILE A 310 2.48 20.35 -13.86
N PHE A 311 2.31 20.82 -15.10
CA PHE A 311 2.65 20.06 -16.29
C PHE A 311 4.16 19.84 -16.44
N ALA A 312 4.98 20.87 -16.18
CA ALA A 312 6.44 20.74 -16.17
C ALA A 312 6.91 19.72 -15.11
N LYS A 313 6.34 19.80 -13.89
CA LYS A 313 6.62 18.84 -12.81
C LYS A 313 6.21 17.41 -13.19
N ALA A 314 5.03 17.25 -13.79
CA ALA A 314 4.54 15.96 -14.25
C ALA A 314 5.44 15.35 -15.34
N LYS A 315 5.87 16.13 -16.33
CA LYS A 315 6.83 15.69 -17.36
C LYS A 315 8.12 15.17 -16.75
N SER A 316 8.70 15.89 -15.80
CA SER A 316 9.94 15.48 -15.12
C SER A 316 9.78 14.16 -14.36
N ILE A 317 8.65 13.98 -13.65
CA ILE A 317 8.38 12.75 -12.90
C ILE A 317 8.10 11.58 -13.85
N VAL A 318 7.32 11.78 -14.92
CA VAL A 318 7.06 10.74 -15.93
C VAL A 318 8.36 10.33 -16.63
N HIS A 319 9.19 11.28 -17.01
CA HIS A 319 10.49 10.99 -17.61
C HIS A 319 11.39 10.18 -16.66
N TYR A 320 11.41 10.53 -15.36
CA TYR A 320 12.09 9.71 -14.35
C TYR A 320 11.53 8.29 -14.31
N CYS A 321 10.20 8.13 -14.32
CA CYS A 321 9.57 6.81 -14.34
C CYS A 321 9.98 5.99 -15.57
N GLU A 322 10.06 6.60 -16.75
CA GLU A 322 10.49 5.93 -17.98
C GLU A 322 11.95 5.48 -17.92
N VAL A 323 12.85 6.34 -17.43
CA VAL A 323 14.27 6.03 -17.29
C VAL A 323 14.51 4.87 -16.31
N PHE A 324 13.79 4.84 -15.18
CA PHE A 324 13.97 3.84 -14.13
C PHE A 324 12.99 2.66 -14.24
N ASN A 325 12.25 2.54 -15.34
CA ASN A 325 11.26 1.50 -15.59
C ASN A 325 10.19 1.38 -14.47
N ILE A 326 9.81 2.51 -13.88
CA ILE A 326 8.71 2.56 -12.91
C ILE A 326 7.40 2.45 -13.68
N PRO A 327 6.48 1.56 -13.28
CA PRO A 327 5.21 1.41 -13.98
C PRO A 327 4.36 2.69 -13.93
N ILE A 328 3.98 3.18 -15.11
CA ILE A 328 3.04 4.28 -15.33
C ILE A 328 1.88 3.76 -16.18
N VAL A 329 0.69 4.32 -16.02
CA VAL A 329 -0.42 4.05 -16.95
C VAL A 329 -0.08 4.58 -18.35
N ASP A 330 -0.55 3.92 -19.40
CA ASP A 330 -0.22 4.30 -20.77
C ASP A 330 -0.73 5.68 -21.18
N THR A 331 -1.76 6.19 -20.52
CA THR A 331 -2.30 7.55 -20.74
C THR A 331 -1.34 8.65 -20.27
N LEU A 332 -0.39 8.34 -19.38
CA LEU A 332 0.66 9.28 -18.97
C LEU A 332 1.84 9.35 -19.93
N ARG A 333 1.87 8.56 -21.00
CA ARG A 333 2.96 8.60 -21.99
C ARG A 333 2.75 9.73 -22.99
N GLU A 334 3.87 10.37 -23.35
CA GLU A 334 4.03 11.60 -24.14
C GLU A 334 2.75 12.16 -24.80
N ALA A 335 2.27 11.53 -25.88
CA ALA A 335 1.19 12.07 -26.73
C ALA A 335 -0.15 12.30 -26.00
N LYS A 336 -0.36 11.66 -24.85
CA LYS A 336 -1.62 11.74 -24.09
C LYS A 336 -1.46 12.43 -22.73
N LEU A 337 -0.24 12.73 -22.30
CA LEU A 337 0.04 13.19 -20.93
C LEU A 337 -0.74 14.45 -20.57
N GLU A 338 -0.68 15.47 -21.42
CA GLU A 338 -1.31 16.78 -21.16
C GLU A 338 -2.81 16.64 -20.96
N ARG A 339 -3.48 16.05 -21.96
CA ARG A 339 -4.93 15.82 -21.91
C ARG A 339 -5.36 14.97 -20.71
N THR A 340 -4.60 13.92 -20.42
CA THR A 340 -4.87 13.03 -19.29
C THR A 340 -4.78 13.76 -17.95
N LEU A 341 -3.83 14.69 -17.81
CA LEU A 341 -3.71 15.50 -16.60
C LEU A 341 -4.83 16.54 -16.50
N GLU A 342 -5.28 17.14 -17.60
CA GLU A 342 -6.46 18.03 -17.63
C GLU A 342 -7.69 17.28 -17.13
N ASP A 343 -7.96 16.09 -17.70
CA ASP A 343 -9.11 15.26 -17.33
C ASP A 343 -9.04 14.84 -15.84
N SER A 344 -7.83 14.57 -15.30
CA SER A 344 -7.66 14.25 -13.88
C SER A 344 -7.73 15.49 -12.96
N ILE A 345 -7.41 16.70 -13.42
CA ILE A 345 -7.71 17.94 -12.68
C ILE A 345 -9.22 18.13 -12.61
N ASP A 346 -9.93 17.99 -13.73
CA ASP A 346 -11.39 18.09 -13.78
C ASP A 346 -12.04 17.06 -12.86
N LEU A 347 -11.51 15.84 -12.83
CA LEU A 347 -11.92 14.80 -11.88
C LEU A 347 -11.82 15.28 -10.44
N PHE A 348 -10.70 15.90 -10.05
CA PHE A 348 -10.51 16.40 -8.69
C PHE A 348 -11.31 17.66 -8.37
N LEU A 349 -11.53 18.56 -9.34
CA LEU A 349 -12.39 19.74 -9.19
C LEU A 349 -13.86 19.33 -8.99
N ASN A 350 -14.37 18.43 -9.83
CA ASN A 350 -15.75 17.92 -9.71
C ASN A 350 -15.99 17.22 -8.37
N ASN A 351 -14.96 16.56 -7.84
CA ASN A 351 -15.00 15.89 -6.55
C ASN A 351 -14.60 16.79 -5.36
N LYS A 352 -14.45 18.11 -5.57
CA LYS A 352 -14.11 19.13 -4.55
C LYS A 352 -12.81 18.81 -3.79
N LYS A 353 -11.84 18.24 -4.49
CA LYS A 353 -10.50 17.92 -3.95
C LYS A 353 -9.51 19.03 -4.23
N PHE A 354 -9.64 19.69 -5.37
CA PHE A 354 -8.90 20.91 -5.70
C PHE A 354 -9.83 22.11 -5.69
N ASP A 355 -9.27 23.27 -5.37
CA ASP A 355 -9.90 24.57 -5.49
C ASP A 355 -9.16 25.36 -6.59
N VAL A 356 -9.90 26.15 -7.37
CA VAL A 356 -9.34 27.13 -8.31
C VAL A 356 -9.26 28.47 -7.60
N ILE A 357 -8.09 29.09 -7.63
CA ILE A 357 -7.80 30.39 -7.02
C ILE A 357 -7.39 31.37 -8.12
N GLY A 358 -7.92 32.59 -8.04
CA GLY A 358 -7.60 33.69 -8.95
C GLY A 358 -8.72 33.97 -9.96
N GLU A 359 -8.43 34.82 -10.94
CA GLU A 359 -9.43 35.37 -11.86
C GLU A 359 -8.98 35.13 -13.30
N GLU A 360 -9.79 34.38 -14.07
CA GLU A 360 -9.50 34.01 -15.46
C GLU A 360 -9.24 35.24 -16.34
N ASN A 361 -9.99 36.32 -16.12
CA ASN A 361 -9.85 37.59 -16.84
C ASN A 361 -8.50 38.29 -16.63
N LEU A 362 -7.76 37.92 -15.58
CA LEU A 362 -6.43 38.45 -15.27
C LEU A 362 -5.31 37.47 -15.66
N GLY A 363 -5.62 36.34 -16.30
CA GLY A 363 -4.63 35.33 -16.70
C GLY A 363 -3.95 34.62 -15.52
N HIS A 364 -4.64 34.58 -14.37
CA HIS A 364 -4.09 34.11 -13.10
C HIS A 364 -4.96 32.98 -12.53
N VAL A 365 -4.92 31.82 -13.19
CA VAL A 365 -5.56 30.60 -12.69
C VAL A 365 -4.53 29.77 -11.94
N PHE A 366 -4.80 29.53 -10.66
CA PHE A 366 -3.98 28.66 -9.82
C PHE A 366 -4.84 27.53 -9.25
N TYR A 367 -4.22 26.37 -9.07
CA TYR A 367 -4.86 25.20 -8.47
C TYR A 367 -4.24 24.95 -7.09
N ALA A 368 -5.08 24.66 -6.11
CA ALA A 368 -4.64 24.30 -4.77
C ALA A 368 -5.40 23.06 -4.28
N VAL A 369 -4.77 22.26 -3.43
CA VAL A 369 -5.49 21.18 -2.75
C VAL A 369 -6.42 21.78 -1.71
N ASN A 370 -7.68 21.37 -1.72
CA ASN A 370 -8.65 21.78 -0.72
C ASN A 370 -8.15 21.36 0.67
N VAL A 371 -8.02 22.34 1.57
CA VAL A 371 -7.41 22.15 2.90
C VAL A 371 -8.05 21.01 3.70
N ASN A 372 -9.35 20.79 3.53
CA ASN A 372 -10.10 19.75 4.24
C ASN A 372 -9.91 18.35 3.62
N CYS A 373 -9.44 18.27 2.38
CA CYS A 373 -9.26 17.03 1.64
C CYS A 373 -7.79 16.60 1.51
N ARG A 374 -6.84 17.37 2.05
CA ARG A 374 -5.39 17.06 1.96
C ARG A 374 -5.02 15.65 2.42
N LYS A 375 -5.59 15.19 3.54
CA LYS A 375 -5.39 13.80 4.04
C LYS A 375 -6.05 12.74 3.17
N GLU A 376 -7.12 13.07 2.46
CA GLU A 376 -7.72 12.16 1.48
C GLU A 376 -6.81 12.06 0.26
N MET A 377 -6.29 13.18 -0.23
CA MET A 377 -5.33 13.23 -1.33
C MET A 377 -4.03 12.49 -1.00
N LEU A 378 -3.61 12.52 0.28
CA LEU A 378 -2.42 11.82 0.74
C LEU A 378 -2.51 10.31 0.48
N TYR A 379 -3.71 9.73 0.42
CA TYR A 379 -3.91 8.33 0.04
C TYR A 379 -3.34 8.02 -1.34
N PHE A 380 -3.68 8.86 -2.35
CA PHE A 380 -3.21 8.68 -3.73
C PHE A 380 -1.71 8.94 -3.86
N LYS A 381 -1.17 9.93 -3.13
CA LYS A 381 0.28 10.15 -3.08
C LYS A 381 1.00 8.93 -2.50
N ASN A 382 0.54 8.45 -1.35
CA ASN A 382 1.16 7.35 -0.62
C ASN A 382 1.17 6.01 -1.36
N SER A 383 0.26 5.79 -2.32
CA SER A 383 0.24 4.56 -3.10
C SER A 383 1.45 4.42 -4.02
N ILE A 384 2.11 5.52 -4.41
CA ILE A 384 3.26 5.50 -5.34
C ILE A 384 4.58 5.92 -4.70
N LEU A 385 4.57 6.44 -3.47
CA LEU A 385 5.76 7.01 -2.84
C LEU A 385 6.96 6.06 -2.78
N HIS A 386 6.74 4.74 -2.63
CA HIS A 386 7.83 3.77 -2.57
C HIS A 386 8.72 3.78 -3.83
N HIS A 387 8.19 4.19 -4.99
CA HIS A 387 8.94 4.32 -6.24
C HIS A 387 9.95 5.48 -6.24
N PHE A 388 9.78 6.44 -5.33
CA PHE A 388 10.58 7.67 -5.26
C PHE A 388 11.43 7.74 -3.97
N LEU A 389 11.58 6.61 -3.28
CA LEU A 389 12.38 6.52 -2.06
C LEU A 389 13.85 6.87 -2.32
N THR A 390 14.44 6.28 -3.35
CA THR A 390 15.86 6.47 -3.69
C THR A 390 16.19 7.91 -4.07
N PRO A 391 15.48 8.57 -5.01
CA PRO A 391 15.76 9.97 -5.32
C PRO A 391 15.50 10.89 -4.12
N TRP A 392 14.49 10.63 -3.30
CA TRP A 392 14.26 11.41 -2.09
C TRP A 392 15.41 11.28 -1.08
N ILE A 393 15.84 10.06 -0.73
CA ILE A 393 16.96 9.85 0.20
C ILE A 393 18.26 10.47 -0.33
N LEU A 394 18.51 10.38 -1.65
CA LEU A 394 19.68 11.00 -2.26
C LEU A 394 19.66 12.52 -2.11
N ASN A 395 18.53 13.19 -2.34
CA ASN A 395 18.42 14.64 -2.10
C ASN A 395 18.85 15.02 -0.69
N ILE A 396 18.43 14.25 0.32
CA ILE A 396 18.83 14.51 1.71
C ILE A 396 20.33 14.28 1.91
N ALA A 397 20.88 13.21 1.33
CA ALA A 397 22.31 12.91 1.40
C ALA A 397 23.16 14.02 0.78
N TRP A 398 22.70 14.64 -0.31
CA TRP A 398 23.41 15.74 -0.97
C TRP A 398 23.44 17.01 -0.13
N ILE A 399 22.35 17.33 0.55
CA ILE A 399 22.33 18.45 1.50
C ILE A 399 23.39 18.25 2.59
N ASN A 400 23.48 17.01 3.10
CA ASN A 400 24.42 16.64 4.15
C ASN A 400 25.88 16.55 3.65
N LEU A 401 26.11 16.29 2.37
CA LEU A 401 27.44 16.38 1.76
C LEU A 401 27.84 17.84 1.55
N PHE A 402 26.91 18.68 1.07
CA PHE A 402 27.17 20.10 0.81
C PHE A 402 27.44 20.90 2.09
N ASN A 403 26.70 20.63 3.17
CA ASN A 403 26.91 21.28 4.46
C ASN A 403 28.11 20.71 5.25
N GLY A 404 28.82 19.71 4.71
CA GLY A 404 30.00 19.10 5.31
C GLY A 404 29.72 18.11 6.44
N SER A 405 28.46 17.73 6.68
CA SER A 405 28.11 16.72 7.70
C SER A 405 28.53 15.31 7.31
N ILE A 406 28.58 15.02 6.00
CA ILE A 406 29.14 13.80 5.44
C ILE A 406 30.46 14.15 4.77
N THR A 407 31.57 13.60 5.27
CA THR A 407 32.93 13.90 4.80
C THR A 407 33.62 12.71 4.14
N ASP A 408 33.09 11.50 4.32
CA ASP A 408 33.68 10.26 3.82
C ASP A 408 32.62 9.24 3.33
N VAL A 409 33.06 8.21 2.60
CA VAL A 409 32.17 7.22 1.98
C VAL A 409 31.49 6.34 3.01
N SER A 410 32.17 6.05 4.12
CA SER A 410 31.59 5.28 5.21
C SER A 410 30.45 6.08 5.86
N GLY A 411 30.60 7.40 6.00
CA GLY A 411 29.58 8.35 6.43
C GLY A 411 28.39 8.37 5.48
N LEU A 412 28.63 8.52 4.18
CA LEU A 412 27.58 8.49 3.16
C LEU A 412 26.80 7.18 3.19
N ARG A 413 27.51 6.04 3.20
CA ARG A 413 26.88 4.72 3.28
C ARG A 413 26.08 4.53 4.56
N ARG A 414 26.61 4.93 5.72
CA ARG A 414 25.89 4.90 7.01
C ARG A 414 24.63 5.75 6.94
N PHE A 415 24.71 6.95 6.39
CA PHE A 415 23.59 7.87 6.24
C PHE A 415 22.48 7.27 5.39
N LEU A 416 22.81 6.85 4.16
CA LEU A 416 21.85 6.26 3.22
C LEU A 416 21.14 5.02 3.82
N LEU A 417 21.91 4.13 4.47
CA LEU A 417 21.34 2.96 5.13
C LEU A 417 20.48 3.33 6.34
N SER A 418 20.82 4.39 7.09
CA SER A 418 20.00 4.88 8.19
C SER A 418 18.67 5.44 7.69
N GLN A 419 18.68 6.30 6.68
CA GLN A 419 17.46 6.86 6.09
C GLN A 419 16.56 5.75 5.54
N ARG A 420 17.15 4.78 4.83
CA ARG A 420 16.44 3.58 4.39
C ARG A 420 15.84 2.83 5.59
N LYS A 421 16.58 2.64 6.68
CA LYS A 421 16.09 1.92 7.87
C LYS A 421 14.89 2.61 8.50
N HIS A 422 14.85 3.94 8.54
CA HIS A 422 13.71 4.72 9.06
C HIS A 422 12.45 4.42 8.25
N MET A 423 12.56 4.36 6.92
CA MET A 423 11.42 4.14 6.02
C MET A 423 10.85 2.73 6.05
N LYS A 424 11.51 1.76 6.71
CA LYS A 424 11.05 0.35 6.78
C LYS A 424 9.71 0.19 7.51
N TYR A 425 9.36 1.16 8.34
CA TYR A 425 8.10 1.18 9.08
C TYR A 425 6.96 1.79 8.26
N GLU A 426 7.29 2.54 7.22
CA GLU A 426 6.35 3.25 6.38
C GLU A 426 6.07 2.52 5.07
N PHE A 427 7.14 1.97 4.47
CA PHE A 427 7.10 1.34 3.17
C PHE A 427 7.80 -0.01 3.23
N TYR A 428 7.44 -0.86 2.28
CA TYR A 428 8.33 -1.92 1.85
C TYR A 428 9.47 -1.27 1.08
N LEU A 429 10.69 -1.76 1.29
CA LEU A 429 11.88 -1.14 0.72
C LEU A 429 12.53 -2.11 -0.26
N PRO A 430 13.11 -1.61 -1.37
CA PRO A 430 14.05 -2.41 -2.14
C PRO A 430 15.12 -2.95 -1.20
N THR A 431 15.64 -4.15 -1.46
CA THR A 431 16.76 -4.73 -0.73
C THR A 431 17.93 -3.74 -0.66
N VAL A 432 18.82 -3.90 0.32
CA VAL A 432 19.99 -3.01 0.42
C VAL A 432 20.80 -3.01 -0.88
N LYS A 433 20.91 -4.16 -1.55
CA LYS A 433 21.59 -4.29 -2.84
C LYS A 433 20.88 -3.50 -3.93
N GLU A 434 19.56 -3.67 -4.08
CA GLU A 434 18.75 -2.95 -5.07
C GLU A 434 18.83 -1.44 -4.86
N PHE A 435 18.63 -0.97 -3.62
CA PHE A 435 18.72 0.45 -3.27
C PHE A 435 20.09 1.06 -3.60
N VAL A 436 21.17 0.33 -3.30
CA VAL A 436 22.54 0.76 -3.61
C VAL A 436 22.73 0.86 -5.13
N LEU A 437 22.33 -0.17 -5.89
CA LEU A 437 22.42 -0.17 -7.35
C LEU A 437 21.60 0.95 -8.00
N GLU A 438 20.36 1.16 -7.54
CA GLU A 438 19.50 2.24 -8.00
C GLU A 438 20.12 3.61 -7.69
N ALA A 439 20.66 3.79 -6.49
CA ALA A 439 21.33 5.04 -6.12
C ALA A 439 22.54 5.34 -7.02
N LYS A 440 23.32 4.31 -7.39
CA LYS A 440 24.42 4.47 -8.36
C LYS A 440 23.88 4.87 -9.72
N ALA A 441 22.95 4.11 -10.28
CA ALA A 441 22.36 4.38 -11.60
C ALA A 441 21.75 5.80 -11.66
N LEU A 442 21.16 6.25 -10.55
CA LEU A 442 20.60 7.58 -10.43
C LEU A 442 21.67 8.68 -10.50
N ILE A 443 22.80 8.51 -9.81
CA ILE A 443 23.92 9.46 -9.87
C ILE A 443 24.52 9.49 -11.28
N GLU A 444 24.70 8.32 -11.90
CA GLU A 444 25.23 8.22 -13.27
C GLU A 444 24.31 8.91 -14.28
N TRP A 445 22.98 8.69 -14.17
CA TRP A 445 22.00 9.37 -15.01
C TRP A 445 21.98 10.89 -14.78
N CYS A 446 22.10 11.33 -13.53
CA CYS A 446 22.10 12.75 -13.21
C CYS A 446 23.34 13.46 -13.76
N THR A 447 24.51 12.85 -13.60
CA THR A 447 25.81 13.47 -13.92
C THR A 447 26.28 13.20 -15.35
N GLY A 448 25.78 12.15 -16.00
CA GLY A 448 26.27 11.64 -17.28
C GLY A 448 27.63 10.95 -17.18
N LYS A 449 28.10 10.64 -15.96
CA LYS A 449 29.40 10.00 -15.70
C LYS A 449 29.18 8.59 -15.19
N ALA A 450 29.87 7.61 -15.75
CA ALA A 450 29.90 6.27 -15.20
C ALA A 450 30.75 6.26 -13.93
N LEU A 451 30.24 5.65 -12.85
CA LEU A 451 30.95 5.52 -11.58
C LEU A 451 31.59 4.13 -11.50
N THR A 452 32.91 4.07 -11.32
CA THR A 452 33.59 2.78 -11.08
C THR A 452 33.57 2.41 -9.60
N SER A 453 33.62 3.39 -8.69
CA SER A 453 33.41 3.22 -7.24
C SER A 453 32.47 4.28 -6.64
N TYR A 454 31.99 4.04 -5.42
CA TYR A 454 31.21 5.04 -4.66
C TYR A 454 32.07 6.19 -4.13
N ASP A 455 33.41 6.05 -4.10
CA ASP A 455 34.31 7.12 -3.64
C ASP A 455 34.30 8.32 -4.60
N GLU A 456 34.05 8.07 -5.88
CA GLU A 456 33.91 9.11 -6.90
C GLU A 456 32.77 10.09 -6.59
N VAL A 457 31.75 9.64 -5.84
CA VAL A 457 30.62 10.49 -5.42
C VAL A 457 31.08 11.67 -4.54
N LEU A 458 32.13 11.50 -3.73
CA LEU A 458 32.68 12.57 -2.90
C LEU A 458 33.48 13.61 -3.71
N THR A 459 33.90 13.24 -4.92
CA THR A 459 34.70 14.08 -5.81
C THR A 459 33.88 14.77 -6.89
N LEU A 460 32.55 14.64 -6.84
CA LEU A 460 31.65 15.32 -7.78
C LEU A 460 31.86 16.83 -7.74
N SER A 461 31.82 17.45 -8.91
CA SER A 461 31.99 18.90 -9.06
C SER A 461 30.71 19.65 -8.71
N ALA A 462 30.79 20.96 -8.46
CA ALA A 462 29.62 21.81 -8.27
C ALA A 462 28.59 21.71 -9.42
N ARG A 463 29.07 21.49 -10.65
CA ARG A 463 28.22 21.27 -11.83
C ARG A 463 27.47 19.94 -11.76
N ASP A 464 28.12 18.88 -11.29
CA ASP A 464 27.49 17.58 -11.11
C ASP A 464 26.38 17.67 -10.06
N PHE A 465 26.65 18.36 -8.94
CA PHE A 465 25.64 18.63 -7.93
C PHE A 465 24.45 19.41 -8.49
N TYR A 466 24.70 20.48 -9.25
CA TYR A 466 23.63 21.23 -9.91
C TYR A 466 22.75 20.33 -10.79
N ASN A 467 23.35 19.46 -11.61
CA ASN A 467 22.61 18.54 -12.47
C ASN A 467 21.74 17.56 -11.67
N VAL A 468 22.25 17.07 -10.54
CA VAL A 468 21.50 16.21 -9.62
C VAL A 468 20.27 16.95 -9.07
N ILE A 469 20.46 18.17 -8.55
CA ILE A 469 19.37 18.98 -8.01
C ILE A 469 18.31 19.25 -9.07
N MET A 470 18.73 19.64 -10.28
CA MET A 470 17.80 19.92 -11.38
C MET A 470 16.96 18.70 -11.78
N LYS A 471 17.53 17.49 -11.74
CA LYS A 471 16.85 16.27 -12.20
C LYS A 471 16.01 15.59 -11.14
N ILE A 472 16.47 15.55 -9.89
CA ILE A 472 15.79 14.80 -8.81
C ILE A 472 15.27 15.70 -7.69
N GLY A 473 15.56 17.01 -7.70
CA GLY A 473 15.12 17.95 -6.67
C GLY A 473 13.60 18.05 -6.53
N ILE A 474 12.86 17.68 -7.59
CA ILE A 474 11.40 17.52 -7.56
C ILE A 474 10.92 16.57 -6.45
N PHE A 475 11.73 15.56 -6.09
CA PHE A 475 11.36 14.58 -5.07
C PHE A 475 11.74 15.00 -3.65
N SER A 476 12.41 16.14 -3.45
CA SER A 476 12.98 16.56 -2.16
C SER A 476 11.98 16.63 -1.01
N LYS A 477 10.71 16.94 -1.30
CA LYS A 477 9.62 17.08 -0.32
C LYS A 477 8.71 15.85 -0.23
N SER A 478 8.85 14.88 -1.13
CA SER A 478 7.84 13.84 -1.35
C SER A 478 7.48 13.03 -0.10
N MET A 479 8.45 12.80 0.79
CA MET A 479 8.23 12.09 2.06
C MET A 479 8.52 12.93 3.30
N MET A 480 8.71 14.25 3.17
CA MET A 480 9.09 15.12 4.29
C MET A 480 8.07 15.11 5.43
N TYR A 481 6.77 14.99 5.13
CA TYR A 481 5.72 14.87 6.15
C TYR A 481 5.92 13.69 7.13
N ILE A 482 6.62 12.62 6.68
CA ILE A 482 6.97 11.48 7.54
C ILE A 482 8.06 11.86 8.53
N HIS A 483 9.10 12.57 8.07
CA HIS A 483 10.15 13.08 8.95
C HIS A 483 9.57 14.07 9.97
N GLU A 484 8.68 14.95 9.54
CA GLU A 484 7.95 15.86 10.41
C GLU A 484 7.14 15.08 11.47
N ALA A 485 6.42 14.03 11.09
CA ALA A 485 5.70 13.16 12.03
C ALA A 485 6.60 12.48 13.06
N TYR A 486 7.78 12.00 12.64
CA TYR A 486 8.74 11.35 13.54
C TYR A 486 9.32 12.35 14.53
N TYR A 487 9.60 13.58 14.10
CA TYR A 487 10.00 14.67 14.99
C TYR A 487 8.90 15.05 15.97
N ILE A 488 7.65 15.20 15.53
CA ILE A 488 6.48 15.45 16.41
C ILE A 488 6.36 14.34 17.46
N SER A 489 6.53 13.08 17.04
CA SER A 489 6.51 11.94 17.94
C SER A 489 7.63 11.99 18.97
N ALA A 490 8.85 12.33 18.57
CA ALA A 490 9.98 12.45 19.49
C ALA A 490 9.77 13.59 20.50
N LEU A 491 9.29 14.76 20.04
CA LEU A 491 8.89 15.88 20.90
C LEU A 491 7.81 15.48 21.90
N THR A 492 6.81 14.71 21.44
CA THR A 492 5.72 14.21 22.30
C THR A 492 6.27 13.33 23.42
N ILE A 493 7.15 12.38 23.08
CA ILE A 493 7.79 11.50 24.06
C ILE A 493 8.61 12.31 25.07
N LYS A 494 9.39 13.30 24.61
CA LYS A 494 10.18 14.17 25.49
C LYS A 494 9.30 14.99 26.43
N ALA A 495 8.23 15.59 25.90
CA ALA A 495 7.27 16.37 26.68
C ALA A 495 6.60 15.50 27.76
N LEU A 496 6.15 14.29 27.39
CA LEU A 496 5.58 13.35 28.35
C LEU A 496 6.60 12.94 29.41
N HIS A 497 7.83 12.64 29.04
CA HIS A 497 8.87 12.28 29.99
C HIS A 497 9.15 13.38 31.03
N THR A 498 9.02 14.66 30.63
CA THR A 498 9.14 15.80 31.56
C THR A 498 7.93 15.93 32.49
N GLU A 499 6.73 15.55 32.05
CA GLU A 499 5.50 15.58 32.85
C GLU A 499 5.36 14.35 33.77
N MET A 500 5.79 13.18 33.29
CA MET A 500 5.69 11.89 33.97
C MET A 500 6.81 10.96 33.47
N ALA A 501 7.52 10.30 34.38
CA ALA A 501 8.64 9.44 34.02
C ALA A 501 8.24 8.26 33.09
N GLU A 502 7.03 7.73 33.28
CA GLU A 502 6.44 6.66 32.48
C GLU A 502 5.05 7.08 31.98
N PHE A 503 4.68 6.68 30.76
CA PHE A 503 3.40 7.04 30.15
C PHE A 503 2.74 5.87 29.41
N LYS A 504 1.41 5.86 29.30
CA LYS A 504 0.67 4.89 28.49
C LYS A 504 0.49 5.38 27.07
N LEU A 505 0.12 4.47 26.18
CA LEU A 505 -0.18 4.81 24.78
C LEU A 505 -1.33 5.83 24.67
N GLU A 506 -2.29 5.81 25.58
CA GLU A 506 -3.39 6.79 25.62
C GLU A 506 -2.90 8.21 25.91
N ASP A 507 -1.95 8.35 26.83
CA ASP A 507 -1.32 9.64 27.16
C ASP A 507 -0.57 10.20 25.95
N TYR A 508 0.17 9.34 25.25
CA TYR A 508 0.83 9.67 23.98
C TYR A 508 -0.14 10.18 22.92
N TRP A 509 -1.30 9.53 22.74
CA TRP A 509 -2.28 9.98 21.75
C TRP A 509 -2.89 11.34 22.07
N LYS A 510 -3.12 11.62 23.35
CA LYS A 510 -3.60 12.92 23.79
C LYS A 510 -2.54 14.00 23.57
N LYS A 511 -1.32 13.76 24.06
CA LYS A 511 -0.23 14.73 24.01
C LYS A 511 0.24 15.03 22.59
N SER A 512 0.28 14.02 21.72
CA SER A 512 0.74 14.19 20.34
C SER A 512 -0.13 15.15 19.52
N LYS A 513 -1.44 15.23 19.79
CA LYS A 513 -2.34 16.20 19.17
C LYS A 513 -2.02 17.63 19.61
N GLU A 514 -1.73 17.82 20.89
CA GLU A 514 -1.35 19.12 21.47
C GLU A 514 -0.02 19.59 20.88
N VAL A 515 1.00 18.72 20.89
CA VAL A 515 2.34 19.00 20.34
C VAL A 515 2.28 19.31 18.86
N TYR A 516 1.52 18.55 18.08
CA TYR A 516 1.31 18.83 16.65
C TYR A 516 0.70 20.21 16.42
N SER A 517 -0.38 20.54 17.14
CA SER A 517 -1.07 21.84 17.00
C SER A 517 -0.16 23.00 17.36
N TRP A 518 0.62 22.86 18.43
CA TRP A 518 1.62 23.84 18.86
C TRP A 518 2.73 24.03 17.83
N GLN A 519 3.32 22.94 17.33
CA GLN A 519 4.39 23.00 16.33
C GLN A 519 3.92 23.56 14.98
N ARG A 520 2.68 23.25 14.57
CA ARG A 520 2.04 23.87 13.40
C ARG A 520 1.86 25.38 13.59
N GLY A 521 1.54 25.83 14.80
CA GLY A 521 1.42 27.26 15.13
C GLY A 521 2.76 28.01 15.08
N ILE A 522 3.86 27.36 15.49
CA ILE A 522 5.21 27.93 15.40
C ILE A 522 5.66 28.06 13.93
N ASN A 523 5.29 27.10 13.08
CA ASN A 523 5.63 27.06 11.65
C ASN A 523 7.14 27.19 11.35
N ARG A 524 7.99 26.62 12.22
CA ARG A 524 9.45 26.62 12.05
C ARG A 524 9.97 25.40 11.29
N VAL A 525 9.53 24.20 11.67
CA VAL A 525 9.93 22.93 11.02
C VAL A 525 8.77 22.10 10.50
N ILE A 526 7.54 22.29 11.00
CA ILE A 526 6.36 21.50 10.60
C ILE A 526 5.53 22.26 9.57
N THR A 527 5.63 21.86 8.30
CA THR A 527 4.99 22.53 7.17
C THR A 527 3.77 21.77 6.64
N PHE A 528 3.74 20.44 6.74
CA PHE A 528 2.67 19.61 6.17
C PHE A 528 1.57 19.31 7.19
N SER A 529 0.32 19.44 6.75
CA SER A 529 -0.86 19.02 7.53
C SER A 529 -0.96 17.50 7.72
N GLU A 530 -0.26 16.78 6.83
CA GLU A 530 -0.16 15.34 6.69
C GLU A 530 0.77 14.71 7.73
N SER A 531 1.59 15.52 8.38
CA SER A 531 2.58 15.14 9.40
C SER A 531 1.95 14.64 10.71
N PHE A 532 0.62 14.59 10.77
CA PHE A 532 -0.09 13.99 11.88
C PHE A 532 -1.20 13.05 11.39
N SER A 533 -0.97 11.74 11.59
CA SER A 533 -2.00 10.70 11.44
C SER A 533 -1.70 9.52 12.37
N MET A 534 -2.74 8.80 12.80
CA MET A 534 -2.57 7.66 13.71
C MET A 534 -1.57 6.60 13.18
N PRO A 535 -1.55 6.23 11.88
CA PRO A 535 -0.58 5.25 11.40
C PRO A 535 0.88 5.71 11.48
N VAL A 536 1.21 6.92 11.01
CA VAL A 536 2.60 7.40 11.00
C VAL A 536 3.13 7.60 12.43
N MET A 537 2.29 8.09 13.34
CA MET A 537 2.64 8.26 14.76
C MET A 537 2.81 6.90 15.46
N LYS A 538 2.05 5.88 15.07
CA LYS A 538 2.26 4.52 15.58
C LYS A 538 3.57 3.93 15.05
N ASN A 539 3.87 4.16 13.78
CA ASN A 539 5.11 3.68 13.15
C ASN A 539 6.34 4.34 13.78
N SER A 540 6.30 5.64 14.08
CA SER A 540 7.39 6.34 14.77
C SER A 540 7.62 5.80 16.18
N MET A 541 6.55 5.50 16.94
CA MET A 541 6.67 4.83 18.25
C MET A 541 7.36 3.46 18.12
N GLN A 542 6.94 2.64 17.15
CA GLN A 542 7.59 1.35 16.88
C GLN A 542 9.05 1.48 16.47
N TYR A 543 9.38 2.52 15.71
CA TYR A 543 10.74 2.86 15.33
C TYR A 543 11.58 3.17 16.57
N PHE A 544 11.15 4.10 17.43
CA PHE A 544 11.88 4.48 18.64
C PHE A 544 12.02 3.32 19.64
N THR A 545 11.01 2.46 19.76
CA THR A 545 11.11 1.25 20.58
C THR A 545 12.13 0.26 20.04
N HIS A 546 12.12 -0.02 18.74
CA HIS A 546 13.08 -0.96 18.14
C HIS A 546 14.51 -0.41 18.12
N GLN A 547 14.69 0.90 17.98
CA GLN A 547 16.00 1.53 18.14
C GLN A 547 16.46 1.62 19.61
N LYS A 548 15.63 1.15 20.57
CA LYS A 548 15.90 1.15 22.01
C LYS A 548 16.03 2.54 22.64
N TYR A 549 15.52 3.57 21.98
CA TYR A 549 15.34 4.90 22.58
C TYR A 549 14.17 4.90 23.58
N LEU A 550 13.15 4.09 23.30
CA LEU A 550 11.96 3.90 24.11
C LEU A 550 11.86 2.44 24.57
N ILE A 551 11.58 2.19 25.85
CA ILE A 551 11.33 0.85 26.39
C ILE A 551 9.84 0.72 26.70
N MET A 552 9.27 -0.45 26.45
CA MET A 552 7.90 -0.79 26.82
C MET A 552 7.90 -1.95 27.81
N GLU A 553 7.48 -1.69 29.04
CA GLU A 553 7.41 -2.66 30.14
C GLU A 553 6.05 -2.53 30.82
N ASN A 554 5.39 -3.65 31.14
CA ASN A 554 4.09 -3.67 31.83
C ASN A 554 2.99 -2.77 31.20
N GLY A 555 3.07 -2.49 29.89
CA GLY A 555 2.12 -1.65 29.17
C GLY A 555 2.35 -0.14 29.29
N VAL A 556 3.44 0.29 29.90
CA VAL A 556 3.90 1.69 29.95
C VAL A 556 5.20 1.86 29.17
N TYR A 557 5.48 3.10 28.77
CA TYR A 557 6.64 3.49 28.00
C TYR A 557 7.51 4.47 28.80
N HIS A 558 8.83 4.35 28.68
CA HIS A 558 9.79 5.31 29.22
C HIS A 558 11.03 5.45 28.32
N ILE A 559 11.71 6.58 28.42
CA ILE A 559 12.97 6.82 27.70
C ILE A 559 14.08 6.01 28.36
N LYS A 560 14.83 5.24 27.58
CA LYS A 560 15.94 4.42 28.08
C LYS A 560 17.10 5.26 28.62
N ASP A 561 17.49 6.25 27.84
CA ASP A 561 18.64 7.11 28.05
C ASP A 561 18.28 8.50 27.53
N THR A 562 18.17 9.46 28.45
CA THR A 562 17.72 10.82 28.16
C THR A 562 18.71 11.59 27.30
N GLU A 563 20.01 11.41 27.50
CA GLU A 563 21.04 12.12 26.72
C GLU A 563 21.09 11.61 25.28
N ALA A 564 21.03 10.28 25.11
CA ALA A 564 20.95 9.66 23.79
C ALA A 564 19.65 10.04 23.06
N PHE A 565 18.54 10.16 23.79
CA PHE A 565 17.26 10.60 23.23
C PHE A 565 17.28 12.06 22.79
N ASP A 566 17.86 12.96 23.59
CA ASP A 566 17.97 14.39 23.28
C ASP A 566 18.87 14.62 22.07
N THR A 567 19.98 13.87 21.96
CA THR A 567 20.84 13.88 20.77
C THR A 567 20.08 13.44 19.51
N MET A 568 19.28 12.38 19.62
CA MET A 568 18.44 11.89 18.53
C MET A 568 17.37 12.91 18.12
N LEU A 569 16.73 13.57 19.08
CA LEU A 569 15.73 14.61 18.83
C LEU A 569 16.33 15.81 18.09
N LEU A 570 17.50 16.30 18.50
CA LEU A 570 18.23 17.36 17.82
C LEU A 570 18.62 16.96 16.38
N SER A 571 19.01 15.69 16.18
CA SER A 571 19.32 15.18 14.84
C SER A 571 18.12 15.25 13.89
N TRP A 572 16.90 14.95 14.37
CA TRP A 572 15.68 15.11 13.58
C TRP A 572 15.35 16.57 13.26
N GLU A 573 15.55 17.48 14.22
CA GLU A 573 15.33 18.91 13.99
C GLU A 573 16.26 19.46 12.91
N ASN A 574 17.56 19.15 13.02
CA ASN A 574 18.57 19.56 12.04
C ASN A 574 18.27 18.98 10.66
N LEU A 575 17.88 17.70 10.59
CA LEU A 575 17.47 17.07 9.33
C LEU A 575 16.32 17.81 8.65
N LEU A 576 15.31 18.24 9.40
CA LEU A 576 14.18 19.00 8.85
C LEU A 576 14.57 20.41 8.42
N LEU A 577 15.42 21.10 9.19
CA LEU A 577 15.96 22.41 8.82
C LEU A 577 16.80 22.34 7.53
N ASP A 578 17.62 21.31 7.40
CA ASP A 578 18.40 21.02 6.20
C ASP A 578 17.46 20.83 4.98
N GLN A 579 16.43 19.99 5.12
CA GLN A 579 15.42 19.77 4.07
C GLN A 579 14.64 21.06 3.69
N LEU A 580 14.44 21.98 4.63
CA LEU A 580 13.80 23.27 4.37
C LEU A 580 14.73 24.26 3.69
N SER A 581 16.00 24.32 4.08
CA SER A 581 16.99 25.29 3.59
C SER A 581 17.34 25.11 2.12
N PHE A 582 17.22 23.89 1.59
CA PHE A 582 17.53 23.58 0.20
C PHE A 582 16.41 23.96 -0.79
N ASN A 583 15.36 24.63 -0.33
CA ASN A 583 14.28 25.19 -1.17
C ASN A 583 14.68 26.46 -1.95
N ILE A 584 15.97 26.76 -2.10
CA ILE A 584 16.43 27.94 -2.82
C ILE A 584 16.41 27.65 -4.33
N ARG A 585 15.28 28.01 -4.96
CA ARG A 585 15.12 28.36 -6.39
C ARG A 585 16.08 27.65 -7.35
N GLY A 586 15.68 26.45 -7.77
CA GLY A 586 16.35 25.67 -8.81
C GLY A 586 15.44 24.60 -9.38
N VAL A 587 14.18 24.96 -9.69
CA VAL A 587 13.29 24.23 -10.61
C VAL A 587 12.58 25.28 -11.45
#